data_AF-A0A561CML9-F1
#
_entry.id   AF-A0A561CML9-F1
#
_cell.length_a   1.000
_cell.length_b   1.000
_cell.length_c   1.000
_cell.angle_alpha   90.00
_cell.angle_beta   90.00
_cell.angle_gamma   90.00
#
_symmetry.space_group_name_H-M   'P 1'
#
loop_
_entity.id
_entity.type
_entity.pdbx_description
1 polymer ?
#
loop_
_entity_poly.entity_id
_entity_poly.type
_entity_poly.pdbx_seq_one_letter_code
_entity_poly.pdbx_strand_id
1 'polypeptide(L)'
;MNMHRNQNREEESMDFKNKLILIYFNNLTHSYNPVEIIKLLKVGYEHVYDRVTYLTNEGYLSEEEWSIVISEQGRDYLKSNFLNNVSFNSISDRDAQDNNQEINSHNHIYIPKDFHKKV
;
A
#
# COMPACT_ATOMS: atom_id res chain seq x y z
N MET A 1 -12.33 -44.29 17.99
CA MET A 1 -13.40 -43.30 18.22
C MET A 1 -12.82 -41.94 17.87
N ASN A 2 -13.11 -41.47 16.66
CA ASN A 2 -12.54 -40.25 16.08
C ASN A 2 -13.20 -39.02 16.69
N MET A 3 -12.43 -38.16 17.35
CA MET A 3 -12.84 -36.78 17.60
C MET A 3 -12.22 -35.91 16.52
N HIS A 4 -13.01 -35.64 15.47
CA HIS A 4 -12.79 -34.51 14.59
C HIS A 4 -12.87 -33.22 15.40
N ARG A 5 -11.73 -32.60 15.69
CA ARG A 5 -11.69 -31.17 15.99
C ARG A 5 -11.71 -30.41 14.67
N ASN A 6 -12.92 -30.22 14.15
CA ASN A 6 -13.19 -29.09 13.27
C ASN A 6 -13.10 -27.83 14.13
N GLN A 7 -11.99 -27.12 14.03
CA GLN A 7 -11.95 -25.71 14.39
C GLN A 7 -11.57 -24.97 13.12
N ASN A 8 -12.60 -24.46 12.45
CA ASN A 8 -12.50 -23.36 11.52
C ASN A 8 -11.74 -22.25 12.25
N ARG A 9 -10.44 -22.13 11.99
CA ARG A 9 -9.76 -20.85 12.18
C ARG A 9 -10.37 -19.96 11.13
N GLU A 10 -11.28 -19.07 11.54
CA GLU A 10 -11.45 -17.83 10.79
C GLU A 10 -10.03 -17.30 10.60
N GLU A 11 -9.52 -17.27 9.37
CA GLU A 11 -8.28 -16.58 9.06
C GLU A 11 -8.46 -15.16 9.60
N GLU A 12 -7.79 -14.83 10.71
CA GLU A 12 -7.81 -13.50 11.25
C GLU A 12 -7.37 -12.57 10.13
N SER A 13 -8.32 -11.83 9.57
CA SER A 13 -8.06 -10.98 8.42
C SER A 13 -7.01 -9.96 8.85
N MET A 14 -5.89 -9.92 8.12
CA MET A 14 -4.80 -9.01 8.44
C MET A 14 -5.33 -7.58 8.56
N ASP A 15 -4.84 -6.88 9.60
CA ASP A 15 -5.23 -5.50 9.86
C ASP A 15 -5.01 -4.59 8.64
N PHE A 16 -5.90 -3.63 8.44
CA PHE A 16 -5.86 -2.74 7.27
C PHE A 16 -4.56 -1.94 7.16
N LYS A 17 -4.01 -1.47 8.29
CA LYS A 17 -2.74 -0.73 8.27
C LYS A 17 -1.56 -1.63 7.89
N ASN A 18 -1.61 -2.91 8.27
CA ASN A 18 -0.61 -3.90 7.86
C ASN A 18 -0.71 -4.17 6.35
N LYS A 19 -1.93 -4.29 5.80
CA LYS A 19 -2.15 -4.39 4.35
C LYS A 19 -1.55 -3.17 3.61
N LEU A 20 -1.76 -1.95 4.11
CA LEU A 20 -1.17 -0.75 3.53
C LEU A 20 0.35 -0.75 3.56
N ILE A 21 0.97 -1.24 4.65
CA ILE A 21 2.42 -1.41 4.74
C ILE A 21 2.91 -2.39 3.67
N LEU A 22 2.25 -3.55 3.50
CA LEU A 22 2.64 -4.51 2.47
C LEU A 22 2.53 -3.94 1.05
N ILE A 23 1.44 -3.22 0.76
CA ILE A 23 1.29 -2.50 -0.51
C ILE A 23 2.44 -1.49 -0.67
N TYR A 24 2.84 -0.80 0.39
CA TYR A 24 3.92 0.19 0.33
C TYR A 24 5.25 -0.48 -0.03
N PHE A 25 5.63 -1.56 0.67
CA PHE A 25 6.85 -2.31 0.34
C PHE A 25 6.82 -2.96 -1.05
N ASN A 26 5.64 -3.33 -1.56
CA ASN A 26 5.49 -3.85 -2.92
C ASN A 26 5.71 -2.81 -4.02
N ASN A 27 5.62 -1.53 -3.70
CA ASN A 27 5.81 -0.42 -4.64
C ASN A 27 7.11 0.35 -4.43
N LEU A 28 7.96 -0.06 -3.48
CA LEU A 28 9.24 0.59 -3.22
C LEU A 28 10.18 0.46 -4.43
N THR A 29 10.66 1.61 -4.93
CA THR A 29 11.75 1.69 -5.90
C THR A 29 13.09 2.06 -5.25
N HIS A 30 13.07 2.36 -3.95
CA HIS A 30 14.20 2.78 -3.13
C HIS A 30 14.14 2.12 -1.75
N SER A 31 15.14 2.38 -0.91
CA SER A 31 15.16 1.91 0.48
C SER A 31 13.96 2.42 1.27
N TYR A 32 13.43 1.57 2.14
CA TYR A 32 12.35 1.89 3.07
C TYR A 32 12.60 3.20 3.83
N ASN A 33 11.59 4.07 3.85
CA ASN A 33 11.59 5.31 4.64
C ASN A 33 10.45 5.31 5.66
N PRO A 34 10.73 5.24 6.98
CA PRO A 34 9.69 5.24 8.02
C PRO A 34 8.78 6.48 7.97
N VAL A 35 9.28 7.63 7.51
CA VAL A 35 8.51 8.88 7.44
C VAL A 35 7.35 8.77 6.45
N GLU A 36 7.52 8.04 5.35
CA GLU A 36 6.46 7.85 4.35
C GLU A 36 5.32 7.00 4.89
N ILE A 37 5.63 5.93 5.62
CA ILE A 37 4.63 5.08 6.28
C ILE A 37 3.91 5.86 7.39
N ILE A 38 4.63 6.68 8.17
CA ILE A 38 4.03 7.57 9.17
C ILE A 38 3.02 8.52 8.52
N LYS A 39 3.39 9.17 7.41
CA LYS A 39 2.49 10.05 6.64
C LYS A 39 1.28 9.27 6.11
N LEU A 40 1.50 8.07 5.56
CA LEU A 40 0.45 7.20 5.01
C LEU A 40 -0.57 6.77 6.07
N LEU A 41 -0.08 6.31 7.22
CA LEU A 41 -0.92 5.70 8.26
C LEU A 41 -1.46 6.70 9.27
N LYS A 42 -0.90 7.92 9.33
CA LYS A 42 -1.18 8.95 10.35
C LYS A 42 -1.03 8.41 11.78
N VAL A 43 0.05 7.68 12.02
CA VAL A 43 0.40 7.11 13.35
C VAL A 43 1.81 7.51 13.76
N GLY A 44 2.11 7.41 15.05
CA GLY A 44 3.46 7.66 15.58
C GLY A 44 4.49 6.61 15.13
N TYR A 45 5.76 6.96 15.27
CA TYR A 45 6.90 6.11 14.89
C TYR A 45 6.87 4.74 15.57
N GLU A 46 6.60 4.70 16.88
CA GLU A 46 6.52 3.45 17.66
C GLU A 46 5.51 2.47 17.05
N HIS A 47 4.32 2.95 16.69
CA HIS A 47 3.31 2.11 16.04
C HIS A 47 3.70 1.63 14.64
N VAL A 48 4.48 2.41 13.88
CA VAL A 48 5.01 1.92 12.59
C VAL A 48 6.04 0.84 12.84
N TYR A 49 6.97 1.07 13.77
CA TYR A 49 8.00 0.11 14.14
C TYR A 49 7.39 -1.23 14.58
N ASP A 50 6.45 -1.21 15.52
CA ASP A 50 5.76 -2.42 16.01
C ASP A 50 5.12 -3.23 14.87
N ARG A 51 4.53 -2.53 13.89
CA ARG A 51 3.86 -3.16 12.75
C ARG A 51 4.84 -3.73 11.74
N VAL A 52 5.93 -3.04 11.48
CA VAL A 52 7.01 -3.54 10.61
C VAL A 52 7.64 -4.77 11.26
N THR A 53 7.98 -4.70 12.55
CA THR A 53 8.51 -5.85 13.31
C THR A 53 7.54 -7.01 13.31
N TYR A 54 6.25 -6.77 13.54
CA TYR A 54 5.21 -7.81 13.42
C TYR A 54 5.21 -8.45 12.03
N LEU A 55 5.18 -7.65 10.96
CA LEU A 55 5.16 -8.17 9.58
C LEU A 55 6.43 -8.93 9.20
N THR A 56 7.59 -8.53 9.73
CA THR A 56 8.86 -9.27 9.59
C THR A 56 8.79 -10.61 10.32
N ASN A 57 8.32 -10.62 11.58
CA ASN A 57 8.21 -11.83 12.38
C ASN A 57 7.22 -12.85 11.78
N GLU A 58 6.14 -12.37 11.16
CA GLU A 58 5.16 -13.20 10.45
C GLU A 58 5.63 -13.60 9.03
N GLY A 59 6.81 -13.17 8.60
CA GLY A 59 7.43 -13.57 7.34
C GLY A 59 6.90 -12.85 6.09
N TYR A 60 6.09 -11.79 6.24
CA TYR A 60 5.60 -10.99 5.10
C TYR A 60 6.62 -9.95 4.62
N LEU A 61 7.52 -9.54 5.51
CA LEU A 61 8.71 -8.73 5.19
C LEU A 61 9.97 -9.55 5.51
N SER A 62 11.08 -9.21 4.85
CA SER A 62 12.39 -9.82 5.08
C SER A 62 13.42 -8.75 5.36
N GLU A 63 14.30 -9.01 6.32
CA GLU A 63 15.52 -8.23 6.52
C GLU A 63 16.59 -8.74 5.55
N GLU A 64 17.12 -7.84 4.73
CA GLU A 64 18.32 -8.03 3.91
C GLU A 64 19.47 -7.23 4.53
N GLU A 65 20.69 -7.40 4.01
CA GLU A 65 21.93 -6.90 4.63
C GLU A 65 21.88 -5.40 5.01
N TRP A 66 21.13 -4.58 4.27
CA TRP A 66 21.02 -3.13 4.49
C TRP A 66 19.59 -2.58 4.34
N SER A 67 18.57 -3.44 4.27
CA SER A 67 17.20 -3.02 3.94
C SER A 67 16.14 -3.98 4.45
N ILE A 68 14.91 -3.49 4.53
CA ILE A 68 13.72 -4.33 4.70
C ILE A 68 13.02 -4.37 3.35
N VAL A 69 12.63 -5.56 2.90
CA VAL A 69 11.95 -5.77 1.62
C VAL A 69 10.70 -6.62 1.81
N ILE A 70 9.78 -6.60 0.84
CA ILE A 70 8.66 -7.53 0.83
C ILE A 70 9.14 -8.95 0.50
N SER A 71 8.70 -9.94 1.29
CA SER A 71 9.02 -11.35 1.04
C SER A 71 8.16 -11.94 -0.08
N GLU A 72 8.44 -13.19 -0.46
CA GLU A 72 7.57 -13.95 -1.37
C GLU A 72 6.17 -14.15 -0.77
N GLN A 73 6.10 -14.53 0.51
CA GLN A 73 4.83 -14.67 1.24
C GLN A 73 4.04 -13.36 1.27
N GLY A 74 4.71 -12.22 1.46
CA GLY A 74 4.10 -10.89 1.38
C GLY A 74 3.46 -10.63 0.01
N ARG A 75 4.18 -10.92 -1.08
CA ARG A 75 3.68 -10.76 -2.45
C ARG A 75 2.51 -11.69 -2.73
N ASP A 76 2.58 -12.94 -2.31
CA ASP A 76 1.53 -13.92 -2.55
C ASP A 76 0.26 -13.60 -1.76
N TYR A 77 0.41 -13.09 -0.54
CA TYR A 77 -0.70 -12.52 0.23
C TYR A 77 -1.38 -11.36 -0.52
N LEU A 78 -0.60 -10.43 -1.10
CA LEU A 78 -1.18 -9.33 -1.88
C LEU A 78 -1.91 -9.84 -3.14
N LYS A 79 -1.36 -10.83 -3.84
CA LYS A 79 -2.00 -11.43 -5.02
C LYS A 79 -3.31 -12.13 -4.67
N SER A 80 -3.33 -12.95 -3.62
CA SER A 80 -4.53 -13.69 -3.20
C SER A 80 -5.66 -12.77 -2.74
N ASN A 81 -5.32 -11.55 -2.30
CA ASN A 81 -6.26 -10.52 -1.89
C ASN A 81 -6.52 -9.46 -2.98
N PHE A 82 -6.03 -9.63 -4.21
CA PHE A 82 -6.17 -8.68 -5.33
C PHE A 82 -5.61 -7.27 -5.05
N LEU A 83 -4.58 -7.17 -4.21
CA LEU A 83 -3.91 -5.94 -3.80
C LEU A 83 -2.57 -5.70 -4.50
N ASN A 84 -2.09 -6.65 -5.30
CA ASN A 84 -0.76 -6.60 -5.93
C ASN A 84 -0.60 -5.52 -7.02
N ASN A 85 -1.71 -4.96 -7.52
CA ASN A 85 -1.72 -3.90 -8.55
C ASN A 85 -2.02 -2.51 -7.98
N VAL A 86 -2.10 -2.36 -6.66
CA VAL A 86 -2.33 -1.07 -6.03
C VAL A 86 -1.02 -0.29 -6.08
N SER A 87 -1.02 0.87 -6.75
CA SER A 87 0.12 1.78 -6.80
C SER A 87 -0.12 3.04 -5.99
N PHE A 88 0.89 3.50 -5.27
CA PHE A 88 0.90 4.80 -4.59
C PHE A 88 1.36 5.90 -5.55
N ASN A 89 0.62 6.12 -6.65
CA ASN A 89 0.91 7.16 -7.65
C ASN A 89 0.73 8.62 -7.15
N SER A 90 0.76 8.89 -5.84
CA SER A 90 0.49 10.25 -5.34
C SER A 90 1.01 10.60 -3.95
N ILE A 91 1.82 9.74 -3.30
CA ILE A 91 2.42 10.10 -2.00
C ILE A 91 3.62 11.05 -2.17
N SER A 92 4.21 11.11 -3.37
CA SER A 92 5.37 11.94 -3.71
C SER A 92 5.01 13.29 -4.36
N ASP A 93 3.84 13.45 -4.98
CA ASP A 93 3.58 14.56 -5.92
C ASP A 93 2.90 15.79 -5.29
N ARG A 94 3.03 16.00 -3.97
CA ARG A 94 2.56 17.24 -3.34
C ARG A 94 3.63 18.07 -2.64
N ASP A 95 4.87 17.58 -2.58
CA ASP A 95 6.01 18.36 -2.09
C ASP A 95 7.06 18.66 -3.18
N ALA A 96 6.85 18.20 -4.42
CA ALA A 96 7.71 18.49 -5.56
C ALA A 96 6.90 19.02 -6.75
N GLN A 97 7.11 20.29 -7.07
CA GLN A 97 6.73 20.98 -8.31
C GLN A 97 5.26 21.38 -8.52
N ASP A 98 4.92 22.54 -7.95
CA ASP A 98 4.34 23.59 -8.79
C ASP A 98 5.37 23.90 -9.90
N ASN A 99 4.94 23.88 -11.17
CA ASN A 99 5.73 24.01 -12.41
C ASN A 99 6.28 22.71 -13.06
N ASN A 100 5.40 21.92 -13.66
CA ASN A 100 5.42 21.56 -15.10
C ASN A 100 4.61 20.27 -15.32
N GLN A 101 3.30 20.46 -15.49
CA GLN A 101 2.41 19.44 -16.02
C GLN A 101 2.70 19.23 -17.51
N GLU A 102 3.38 18.15 -17.86
CA GLU A 102 3.18 17.51 -19.17
C GLU A 102 2.10 16.43 -18.98
N ILE A 103 0.84 16.88 -19.02
CA ILE A 103 -0.32 16.00 -19.05
C ILE A 103 -0.38 15.38 -20.45
N ASN A 104 0.07 14.14 -20.58
CA ASN A 104 -0.34 13.27 -21.68
C ASN A 104 -1.75 12.72 -21.39
N SER A 105 -2.78 13.55 -21.57
CA SER A 105 -4.19 13.11 -21.52
C SER A 105 -4.75 12.94 -22.92
N HIS A 106 -4.73 11.70 -23.40
CA HIS A 106 -5.71 11.26 -24.38
C HIS A 106 -7.07 11.16 -23.68
N ASN A 107 -7.78 12.30 -23.59
CA ASN A 107 -9.23 12.49 -23.59
C ASN A 107 -9.60 13.80 -22.86
N HIS A 108 -9.39 14.92 -23.53
CA HIS A 108 -10.02 16.18 -23.13
C HIS A 108 -11.46 16.19 -23.64
N ILE A 109 -12.44 16.06 -22.76
CA ILE A 109 -13.84 16.36 -23.07
C ILE A 109 -14.02 17.87 -22.97
N TYR A 110 -14.26 18.53 -24.10
CA TYR A 110 -14.60 19.95 -24.16
C TYR A 110 -16.07 20.19 -23.82
N ILE A 111 -16.35 21.00 -22.80
CA ILE A 111 -17.70 21.47 -22.45
C ILE A 111 -17.81 22.96 -22.82
N PRO A 112 -18.70 23.36 -23.76
CA PRO A 112 -18.90 24.75 -24.12
C PRO A 112 -19.42 25.60 -22.94
N LYS A 113 -19.03 26.88 -22.90
CA LYS A 113 -19.38 27.82 -21.80
C LYS A 113 -20.88 27.97 -21.53
N ASP A 114 -21.73 27.67 -22.50
CA ASP A 114 -23.18 27.80 -22.42
C ASP A 114 -23.93 26.46 -22.29
N PHE A 115 -23.24 25.35 -21.99
CA PHE A 115 -23.86 24.02 -21.87
C PHE A 115 -25.04 23.96 -20.86
N HIS A 116 -25.09 24.88 -19.90
CA HIS A 116 -26.15 24.96 -18.89
C HIS A 116 -27.32 25.87 -19.27
N LYS A 117 -27.29 26.57 -20.42
CA LYS A 117 -28.45 27.36 -20.86
C LYS A 117 -29.50 26.43 -21.46
N LYS A 118 -30.60 26.22 -20.72
CA LYS A 118 -31.83 25.67 -21.30
C LYS A 118 -32.33 26.64 -22.38
N VAL A 119 -32.56 26.12 -23.58
CA VAL A 119 -33.21 26.83 -24.69
C VAL A 119 -34.63 27.23 -24.30
#